data_AF-A0A4R7Z7D0-F1
#
_entry.id   AF-A0A4R7Z7D0-F1
#
_cell.length_a   1.000
_cell.length_b   1.000
_cell.length_c   1.000
_cell.angle_alpha   90.00
_cell.angle_beta   90.00
_cell.angle_gamma   90.00
#
_symmetry.space_group_name_H-M   'P 1'
#
loop_
_entity.id
_entity.type
_entity.pdbx_description
1 polymer ?
#
loop_
_entity_poly.entity_id
_entity_poly.type
_entity_poly.pdbx_seq_one_letter_code
_entity_poly.pdbx_strand_id
1 'polypeptide(L)'
;MKDITVSKANFEEIIKDDFIYVDKTEFLYKIISSREPYFFLSRPRRFGKTLFVDTLEKFYQGKKELFEGLYIFNQDWNWEEHPIIRLDFNMIPSENREVLNKSLQKIFSKIAARYNIDLIVEEAYYMFPELIEKLYNKFDQDVVILIDEYDKPIISNLKSPLKENNANFKVIDENQDYLKMLYDYLKPLEGYLEKVFITGVSKFSKLSIFSTLNNLFEIDQESKFAEIMGYTEAELNKYFKPHFAKLAEKNGLTISECRKKFKQMYNGFRFTEKDSRVYNPFSVGSALKNTRFDNYWFKSGTPTFLIELIKKENFQITNLNNLEVNKSKLDATDIKKLKLIPLLFQTGYLTIKKIKNKEIYKLGYPNLEIEKSLTQNILDEFTNEKIELPLIYYIKKSLINKNLEKFIEQMKSIFAGLVNINIPKSLQEREAYYNSLFYLITTLLTDNNLNVYSEVLTSEGRIDSIIETDTNIYIIEFKANQDAEIALQQIKDENYAERFKIKDKKLVLIGINFDTGKRNIKDIKIEEID
;
A
#
# COMPACT_ATOMS: atom_id res chain seq x y z
N MET A 1 15.03 -10.16 -25.43
CA MET A 1 14.31 -9.32 -24.44
C MET A 1 14.17 -10.18 -23.20
N LYS A 2 14.76 -9.80 -22.07
CA LYS A 2 14.67 -10.59 -20.83
C LYS A 2 13.22 -10.67 -20.34
N ASP A 3 12.86 -11.80 -19.74
CA ASP A 3 11.52 -12.05 -19.23
C ASP A 3 11.25 -11.36 -17.90
N ILE A 4 9.97 -11.13 -17.60
CA ILE A 4 9.51 -10.55 -16.34
C ILE A 4 8.96 -11.67 -15.45
N THR A 5 9.49 -11.76 -14.24
CA THR A 5 8.90 -12.56 -13.16
C THR A 5 8.21 -11.68 -12.13
N VAL A 6 7.05 -12.13 -11.65
CA VAL A 6 6.24 -11.45 -10.63
C VAL A 6 6.03 -12.30 -9.37
N SER A 7 6.45 -13.57 -9.43
CA SER A 7 6.24 -14.58 -8.38
C SER A 7 7.54 -15.15 -7.82
N LYS A 8 8.66 -15.01 -8.52
CA LYS A 8 9.97 -15.44 -8.01
C LYS A 8 10.55 -14.35 -7.10
N ALA A 9 10.99 -14.76 -5.91
CA ALA A 9 11.74 -13.92 -4.97
C ALA A 9 13.12 -14.53 -4.63
N ASN A 10 13.61 -15.44 -5.48
CA ASN A 10 14.93 -16.05 -5.39
C ASN A 10 15.87 -15.30 -6.36
N PHE A 11 16.85 -14.59 -5.80
CA PHE A 11 17.82 -13.79 -6.54
C PHE A 11 18.68 -14.65 -7.47
N GLU A 12 19.17 -15.78 -6.97
CA GLU A 12 20.02 -16.70 -7.73
C GLU A 12 19.29 -17.26 -8.97
N GLU A 13 18.02 -17.65 -8.83
CA GLU A 13 17.20 -18.07 -9.98
C GLU A 13 16.94 -16.92 -10.95
N ILE A 14 16.66 -15.71 -10.46
CA ILE A 14 16.43 -14.55 -11.32
C ILE A 14 17.64 -14.26 -12.21
N ILE A 15 18.85 -14.34 -11.64
CA ILE A 15 20.09 -14.12 -12.38
C ILE A 15 20.39 -15.29 -13.33
N LYS A 16 20.32 -16.54 -12.85
CA LYS A 16 20.65 -17.73 -13.65
C LYS A 16 19.67 -18.00 -14.80
N ASP A 17 18.38 -17.73 -14.61
CA ASP A 17 17.34 -17.91 -15.62
C ASP A 17 17.18 -16.69 -16.56
N ASP A 18 18.09 -15.71 -16.48
CA ASP A 18 18.09 -14.47 -17.30
C ASP A 18 16.79 -13.64 -17.24
N PHE A 19 16.15 -13.60 -16.07
CA PHE A 19 15.03 -12.68 -15.82
C PHE A 19 15.52 -11.23 -15.64
N ILE A 20 14.61 -10.26 -15.79
CA ILE A 20 14.90 -8.87 -15.44
C ILE A 20 15.09 -8.75 -13.92
N TYR A 21 16.30 -8.36 -13.51
CA TYR A 21 16.61 -7.88 -12.17
C TYR A 21 16.84 -6.36 -12.20
N VAL A 22 16.10 -5.61 -11.39
CA VAL A 22 16.36 -4.18 -11.18
C VAL A 22 17.37 -4.05 -10.05
N ASP A 23 18.58 -3.64 -10.43
CA ASP A 23 19.71 -3.55 -9.49
C ASP A 23 19.45 -2.56 -8.34
N LYS A 24 19.38 -3.10 -7.10
CA LYS A 24 19.29 -2.36 -5.84
C LYS A 24 20.53 -2.52 -4.96
N THR A 25 21.61 -3.07 -5.51
CA THR A 25 22.79 -3.45 -4.74
C THR A 25 23.61 -2.26 -4.24
N GLU A 26 23.36 -1.05 -4.75
CA GLU A 26 23.84 0.20 -4.14
C GLU A 26 23.33 0.39 -2.71
N PHE A 27 22.07 0.01 -2.43
CA PHE A 27 21.51 0.10 -1.08
C PHE A 27 22.05 -1.00 -0.17
N LEU A 28 22.34 -2.18 -0.75
CA LEU A 28 23.06 -3.24 -0.05
C LEU A 28 24.43 -2.70 0.40
N TYR A 29 25.20 -2.08 -0.50
CA TYR A 29 26.50 -1.47 -0.17
C TYR A 29 26.39 -0.48 0.99
N LYS A 30 25.37 0.39 0.98
CA LYS A 30 25.13 1.35 2.08
C LYS A 30 24.80 0.68 3.42
N ILE A 31 24.17 -0.49 3.42
CA ILE A 31 23.85 -1.25 4.63
C ILE A 31 25.11 -1.92 5.19
N ILE A 32 25.85 -2.62 4.35
CA ILE A 32 27.05 -3.37 4.78
C ILE A 32 28.18 -2.43 5.22
N SER A 33 28.34 -1.27 4.57
CA SER A 33 29.36 -0.28 4.94
C SER A 33 28.99 0.55 6.18
N SER A 34 27.80 0.36 6.73
CA SER A 34 27.35 1.06 7.93
C SER A 34 27.88 0.37 9.19
N ARG A 35 28.20 1.17 10.22
CA ARG A 35 28.57 0.66 11.54
C ARG A 35 27.39 0.18 12.37
N GLU A 36 26.17 0.56 11.99
CA GLU A 36 24.96 0.06 12.65
C GLU A 36 24.85 -1.46 12.42
N PRO A 37 24.57 -2.27 13.45
CA PRO A 37 24.35 -3.71 13.30
C PRO A 37 22.89 -4.07 13.03
N TYR A 38 21.92 -3.28 13.52
CA TYR A 38 20.49 -3.60 13.43
C TYR A 38 19.76 -2.69 12.43
N PHE A 39 19.15 -3.28 11.41
CA PHE A 39 18.39 -2.58 10.36
C PHE A 39 16.94 -3.01 10.35
N PHE A 40 16.06 -2.02 10.21
CA PHE A 40 14.63 -2.23 10.07
C PHE A 40 14.07 -1.54 8.83
N LEU A 41 13.33 -2.31 8.03
CA LEU A 41 12.64 -1.81 6.84
C LEU A 41 11.17 -2.25 6.83
N SER A 42 10.26 -1.28 6.98
CA SER A 42 8.86 -1.49 6.68
C SER A 42 8.48 -0.92 5.31
N ARG A 43 7.85 -1.77 4.48
CA ARG A 43 7.23 -1.38 3.22
C ARG A 43 5.94 -2.17 3.01
N PRO A 44 4.97 -1.63 2.26
CA PRO A 44 3.77 -2.37 1.91
C PRO A 44 4.08 -3.71 1.23
N ARG A 45 3.09 -4.60 1.18
CA ARG A 45 3.23 -5.90 0.51
C ARG A 45 3.66 -5.73 -0.95
N ARG A 46 4.41 -6.72 -1.46
CA ARG A 46 4.84 -6.79 -2.87
C ARG A 46 5.78 -5.66 -3.33
N PHE A 47 6.51 -5.04 -2.41
CA PHE A 47 7.53 -4.02 -2.71
C PHE A 47 8.94 -4.57 -2.99
N GLY A 48 9.12 -5.90 -3.01
CA GLY A 48 10.41 -6.54 -3.27
C GLY A 48 11.24 -6.88 -2.03
N LYS A 49 10.65 -6.80 -0.82
CA LYS A 49 11.32 -7.06 0.46
C LYS A 49 12.00 -8.44 0.51
N THR A 50 11.24 -9.51 0.25
CA THR A 50 11.76 -10.89 0.23
C THR A 50 12.89 -11.08 -0.76
N LEU A 51 12.79 -10.48 -1.96
CA LEU A 51 13.86 -10.55 -2.96
C LEU A 51 15.13 -9.84 -2.49
N PHE A 52 15.00 -8.71 -1.80
CA PHE A 52 16.14 -8.01 -1.22
C PHE A 52 16.78 -8.78 -0.07
N VAL A 53 15.98 -9.41 0.80
CA VAL A 53 16.45 -10.32 1.84
C VAL A 53 17.22 -11.50 1.22
N ASP A 54 16.69 -12.08 0.14
CA ASP A 54 17.38 -13.14 -0.60
C ASP A 54 18.69 -12.63 -1.23
N THR A 55 18.70 -11.41 -1.79
CA THR A 55 19.91 -10.77 -2.32
C THR A 55 20.97 -10.60 -1.22
N LEU A 56 20.58 -10.15 -0.02
CA LEU A 56 21.47 -10.06 1.15
C LEU A 56 22.00 -11.44 1.55
N GLU A 57 21.16 -12.47 1.58
CA GLU A 57 21.61 -13.84 1.89
C GLU A 57 22.67 -14.31 0.90
N LYS A 58 22.45 -14.11 -0.42
CA LYS A 58 23.41 -14.53 -1.44
C LYS A 58 24.73 -13.75 -1.37
N PHE A 59 24.68 -12.48 -0.96
CA PHE A 59 25.86 -11.67 -0.70
C PHE A 59 26.70 -12.26 0.45
N TYR A 60 26.08 -12.54 1.60
CA TYR A 60 26.78 -13.09 2.77
C TYR A 60 27.16 -14.56 2.64
N GLN A 61 26.63 -15.27 1.63
CA GLN A 61 27.10 -16.58 1.20
C GLN A 61 28.34 -16.50 0.30
N GLY A 62 28.92 -15.32 0.07
CA GLY A 62 30.13 -15.16 -0.75
C GLY A 62 29.93 -15.43 -2.25
N LYS A 63 28.68 -15.51 -2.75
CA LYS A 63 28.37 -15.90 -4.14
C LYS A 63 28.64 -14.79 -5.16
N LYS A 64 29.89 -14.41 -5.31
CA LYS A 64 30.37 -13.29 -6.13
C LYS A 64 29.89 -13.29 -7.57
N GLU A 65 29.88 -14.45 -8.19
CA GLU A 65 29.46 -14.66 -9.58
C GLU A 65 28.02 -14.22 -9.84
N LEU A 66 27.14 -14.25 -8.85
CA LEU A 66 25.73 -13.84 -9.01
C LEU A 66 25.56 -12.32 -9.15
N PHE A 67 26.60 -11.54 -8.81
CA PHE A 67 26.52 -10.09 -8.80
C PHE A 67 27.23 -9.43 -9.98
N GLU A 68 27.79 -10.21 -10.91
CA GLU A 68 28.43 -9.68 -12.11
C GLU A 68 27.51 -8.69 -12.87
N GLY A 69 28.04 -7.50 -13.15
CA GLY A 69 27.30 -6.42 -13.82
C GLY A 69 26.35 -5.62 -12.92
N LEU A 70 26.26 -5.93 -11.62
CA LEU A 70 25.54 -5.13 -10.62
C LEU A 70 26.47 -4.11 -9.94
N TYR A 71 25.88 -3.09 -9.32
CA TYR A 71 26.60 -1.99 -8.67
C TYR A 71 27.63 -2.49 -7.64
N ILE A 72 27.21 -3.41 -6.77
CA ILE A 72 28.02 -3.94 -5.66
C ILE A 72 29.28 -4.65 -6.17
N PHE A 73 29.25 -5.30 -7.34
CA PHE A 73 30.38 -6.10 -7.83
C PHE A 73 31.67 -5.29 -8.03
N ASN A 74 31.53 -4.00 -8.36
CA ASN A 74 32.65 -3.09 -8.59
C ASN A 74 33.04 -2.26 -7.36
N GLN A 75 32.43 -2.51 -6.21
CA GLN A 75 32.76 -1.78 -4.97
C GLN A 75 33.90 -2.48 -4.22
N ASP A 76 34.56 -1.73 -3.33
CA ASP A 76 35.59 -2.26 -2.44
C ASP A 76 34.94 -2.83 -1.17
N TRP A 77 34.91 -4.17 -1.08
CA TRP A 77 34.33 -4.91 0.04
C TRP A 77 34.75 -6.40 0.00
N ASN A 78 34.59 -7.07 1.15
CA ASN A 78 35.03 -8.45 1.35
C ASN A 78 33.91 -9.49 1.11
N TRP A 79 34.15 -10.45 0.22
CA TRP A 79 33.23 -11.53 -0.14
C TRP A 79 33.32 -12.73 0.82
N GLU A 80 33.69 -12.49 2.07
CA GLU A 80 33.78 -13.55 3.09
C GLU A 80 32.41 -14.17 3.35
N GLU A 81 32.42 -15.48 3.62
CA GLU A 81 31.23 -16.24 3.93
C GLU A 81 30.89 -16.09 5.42
N HIS A 82 29.66 -15.67 5.72
CA HIS A 82 29.16 -15.58 7.08
C HIS A 82 28.14 -16.68 7.37
N PRO A 83 28.10 -17.23 8.61
CA PRO A 83 26.98 -18.04 9.04
C PRO A 83 25.69 -17.21 9.08
N ILE A 84 24.63 -17.70 8.44
CA ILE A 84 23.36 -16.99 8.29
C ILE A 84 22.22 -17.74 9.00
N ILE A 85 21.46 -17.00 9.82
CA ILE A 85 20.15 -17.41 10.35
C ILE A 85 19.05 -16.64 9.59
N ARG A 86 18.31 -17.35 8.73
CA ARG A 86 17.16 -16.78 8.00
C ARG A 86 15.84 -17.24 8.59
N LEU A 87 15.01 -16.29 9.01
CA LEU A 87 13.65 -16.49 9.51
C LEU A 87 12.66 -15.87 8.53
N ASP A 88 11.98 -16.70 7.74
CA ASP A 88 10.83 -16.27 6.94
C ASP A 88 9.54 -16.66 7.66
N PHE A 89 8.91 -15.69 8.31
CA PHE A 89 7.67 -15.93 9.05
C PHE A 89 6.53 -16.34 8.12
N ASN A 90 6.64 -16.17 6.80
CA ASN A 90 5.62 -16.71 5.90
C ASN A 90 5.46 -18.23 6.03
N MET A 91 6.53 -18.93 6.38
CA MET A 91 6.59 -20.38 6.50
C MET A 91 6.51 -20.86 7.96
N ILE A 92 6.26 -19.96 8.92
CA ILE A 92 6.21 -20.25 10.36
C ILE A 92 4.76 -20.15 10.83
N PRO A 93 4.08 -21.28 11.10
CA PRO A 93 2.79 -21.30 11.78
C PRO A 93 2.86 -20.56 13.12
N SER A 94 1.80 -19.82 13.44
CA SER A 94 1.79 -18.85 14.54
C SER A 94 0.38 -18.61 15.10
N GLU A 95 -0.47 -19.63 15.04
CA GLU A 95 -1.87 -19.58 15.50
C GLU A 95 -1.99 -19.38 17.00
N ASN A 96 -0.95 -19.72 17.77
CA ASN A 96 -0.78 -19.44 19.19
C ASN A 96 0.70 -19.61 19.58
N ARG A 97 1.04 -19.27 20.84
CA ARG A 97 2.41 -19.35 21.36
C ARG A 97 3.03 -20.75 21.27
N GLU A 98 2.26 -21.80 21.55
CA GLU A 98 2.78 -23.18 21.51
C GLU A 98 3.16 -23.58 20.09
N VAL A 99 2.30 -23.25 19.12
CA VAL A 99 2.56 -23.51 17.69
C VAL A 99 3.75 -22.68 17.19
N LEU A 100 3.85 -21.42 17.61
CA LEU A 100 4.98 -20.56 17.27
C LEU A 100 6.30 -21.12 17.81
N ASN A 101 6.33 -21.53 19.08
CA ASN A 101 7.50 -22.16 19.72
C ASN A 101 7.94 -23.42 18.96
N LYS A 102 7.01 -24.36 18.73
CA LYS A 102 7.28 -25.60 17.98
C LYS A 102 7.75 -25.35 16.56
N SER A 103 7.23 -24.33 15.90
CA SER A 103 7.61 -23.97 14.54
C SER A 103 9.02 -23.38 14.50
N LEU A 104 9.37 -22.51 15.44
CA LEU A 104 10.72 -21.96 15.57
C LEU A 104 11.74 -23.02 15.96
N GLN A 105 11.39 -23.96 16.86
CA GLN A 105 12.26 -25.09 17.21
C GLN A 105 12.66 -25.87 15.95
N LYS A 106 11.68 -26.23 15.10
CA LYS A 106 11.93 -26.92 13.83
C LYS A 106 12.83 -26.13 12.89
N ILE A 107 12.65 -24.81 12.82
CA ILE A 107 13.50 -23.92 12.00
C ILE A 107 14.92 -23.89 12.54
N PHE A 108 15.11 -23.67 13.84
CA PHE A 108 16.44 -23.64 14.46
C PHE A 108 17.16 -24.99 14.35
N SER A 109 16.49 -26.12 14.59
CA SER A 109 17.06 -27.45 14.35
C SER A 109 17.46 -27.66 12.89
N LYS A 110 16.66 -27.18 11.93
CA LYS A 110 17.00 -27.27 10.50
C LYS A 110 18.23 -26.44 10.14
N ILE A 111 18.35 -25.24 10.71
CA ILE A 111 19.54 -24.39 10.52
C ILE A 111 20.76 -25.03 11.18
N ALA A 112 20.64 -25.50 12.43
CA ALA A 112 21.70 -26.19 13.14
C ALA A 112 22.19 -27.42 12.36
N ALA A 113 21.29 -28.25 11.86
CA ALA A 113 21.62 -29.40 11.02
C ALA A 113 22.35 -29.01 9.73
N ARG A 114 21.93 -27.91 9.06
CA ARG A 114 22.62 -27.40 7.86
C ARG A 114 24.09 -27.05 8.15
N TYR A 115 24.35 -26.48 9.32
CA TYR A 115 25.70 -26.10 9.74
C TYR A 115 26.41 -27.19 10.55
N ASN A 116 25.84 -28.40 10.69
CA ASN A 116 26.35 -29.47 11.56
C ASN A 116 26.64 -28.99 12.99
N ILE A 117 25.65 -28.36 13.62
CA ILE A 117 25.66 -27.89 15.01
C ILE A 117 24.66 -28.73 15.81
N ASP A 118 25.10 -29.23 16.95
CA ASP A 118 24.23 -29.87 17.93
C ASP A 118 23.66 -28.81 18.88
N LEU A 119 22.34 -28.77 19.03
CA LEU A 119 21.65 -27.93 20.02
C LEU A 119 21.28 -28.79 21.23
N ILE A 120 21.46 -28.25 22.43
CA ILE A 120 21.27 -28.98 23.68
C ILE A 120 19.90 -28.64 24.29
N VAL A 121 19.44 -27.40 24.13
CA VAL A 121 18.17 -26.96 24.69
C VAL A 121 17.00 -27.24 23.73
N GLU A 122 15.83 -27.52 24.31
CA GLU A 122 14.63 -27.83 23.52
C GLU A 122 13.75 -26.61 23.25
N GLU A 123 13.74 -25.59 24.11
CA GLU A 123 12.89 -24.40 23.93
C GLU A 123 13.47 -23.44 22.89
N ALA A 124 12.68 -23.04 21.89
CA ALA A 124 13.18 -22.22 20.77
C ALA A 124 13.79 -20.88 21.24
N TYR A 125 13.23 -20.32 22.31
CA TYR A 125 13.76 -19.11 22.93
C TYR A 125 15.23 -19.27 23.37
N TYR A 126 15.61 -20.42 23.91
CA TYR A 126 17.00 -20.72 24.31
C TYR A 126 17.84 -21.28 23.15
N MET A 127 17.22 -21.93 22.17
CA MET A 127 17.93 -22.44 20.99
C MET A 127 18.52 -21.30 20.15
N PHE A 128 17.84 -20.15 20.10
CA PHE A 128 18.28 -19.02 19.31
C PHE A 128 19.64 -18.43 19.74
N PRO A 129 19.85 -18.05 21.02
CA PRO A 129 21.17 -17.61 21.47
C PRO A 129 22.23 -18.71 21.38
N GLU A 130 21.88 -19.96 21.73
CA GLU A 130 22.80 -21.11 21.63
C GLU A 130 23.28 -21.31 20.17
N LEU A 131 22.38 -21.21 19.21
CA LEU A 131 22.70 -21.35 17.79
C LEU A 131 23.63 -20.23 17.32
N ILE A 132 23.40 -18.98 17.72
CA ILE A 132 24.26 -17.84 17.36
C ILE A 132 25.68 -18.06 17.90
N GLU A 133 25.83 -18.35 19.19
CA GLU A 133 27.14 -18.57 19.81
C GLU A 133 27.88 -19.75 19.18
N LYS A 134 27.18 -20.86 18.92
CA LYS A 134 27.80 -22.05 18.29
C LYS A 134 28.18 -21.81 16.84
N LEU A 135 27.40 -21.03 16.08
CA LEU A 135 27.77 -20.64 14.72
C LEU A 135 29.03 -19.78 14.73
N TYR A 136 29.05 -18.73 15.55
CA TYR A 136 30.22 -17.87 15.69
C TYR A 136 31.48 -18.68 16.04
N ASN A 137 31.42 -19.48 17.10
CA ASN A 137 32.58 -20.26 17.58
C ASN A 137 33.07 -21.30 16.56
N LYS A 138 32.16 -21.86 15.75
CA LYS A 138 32.49 -22.89 14.76
C LYS A 138 33.19 -22.31 13.53
N PHE A 139 32.72 -21.15 13.07
CA PHE A 139 33.19 -20.55 11.82
C PHE A 139 34.22 -19.43 12.05
N ASP A 140 34.41 -18.97 13.29
CA ASP A 140 35.22 -17.79 13.62
C ASP A 140 34.83 -16.57 12.78
N GLN A 141 33.51 -16.40 12.62
CA GLN A 141 32.88 -15.41 11.76
C GLN A 141 31.59 -14.90 12.41
N ASP A 142 31.37 -13.60 12.28
CA ASP A 142 30.19 -12.92 12.79
C ASP A 142 28.90 -13.41 12.08
N VAL A 143 27.83 -13.61 12.85
CA VAL A 143 26.58 -14.21 12.37
C VAL A 143 25.67 -13.16 11.76
N VAL A 144 25.10 -13.46 10.60
CA VAL A 144 24.11 -12.61 9.93
C VAL A 144 22.70 -13.14 10.21
N ILE A 145 21.79 -12.25 10.63
CA ILE A 145 20.39 -12.60 10.93
C ILE A 145 19.47 -11.86 9.97
N LEU A 146 18.68 -12.62 9.21
CA LEU A 146 17.75 -12.09 8.20
C LEU A 146 16.32 -12.49 8.56
N ILE A 147 15.45 -11.51 8.80
CA ILE A 147 14.07 -11.73 9.26
C ILE A 147 13.10 -11.10 8.26
N ASP A 148 12.27 -11.93 7.63
CA ASP A 148 11.22 -11.51 6.71
C ASP A 148 9.82 -11.72 7.32
N GLU A 149 8.93 -10.75 7.04
CA GLU A 149 7.56 -10.64 7.58
C GLU A 149 7.47 -10.85 9.10
N TYR A 150 8.34 -10.18 9.87
CA TYR A 150 8.43 -10.27 11.34
C TYR A 150 7.09 -10.08 12.07
N ASP A 151 6.18 -9.31 11.46
CA ASP A 151 4.88 -8.92 11.97
C ASP A 151 3.77 -9.93 11.66
N LYS A 152 4.04 -10.97 10.86
CA LYS A 152 3.05 -11.98 10.46
C LYS A 152 2.39 -12.69 11.64
N PRO A 153 3.11 -13.14 12.71
CA PRO A 153 2.49 -13.79 13.87
C PRO A 153 1.42 -12.97 14.58
N ILE A 154 1.40 -11.67 14.33
CA ILE A 154 0.48 -10.71 14.92
C ILE A 154 -0.62 -10.36 13.94
N ILE A 155 -0.25 -9.98 12.71
CA ILE A 155 -1.21 -9.57 11.68
C ILE A 155 -2.13 -10.72 11.24
N SER A 156 -1.65 -11.96 11.18
CA SER A 156 -2.50 -13.10 10.82
C SER A 156 -3.58 -13.40 11.85
N ASN A 157 -3.36 -12.99 13.10
CA ASN A 157 -4.27 -13.20 14.21
C ASN A 157 -5.19 -11.99 14.47
N LEU A 158 -5.02 -10.88 13.74
CA LEU A 158 -5.93 -9.74 13.73
C LEU A 158 -7.24 -10.09 12.97
N LYS A 159 -8.13 -10.83 13.61
CA LYS A 159 -9.50 -11.07 13.11
C LYS A 159 -10.47 -10.15 13.87
N SER A 160 -10.90 -9.06 13.23
CA SER A 160 -11.90 -8.07 13.69
C SER A 160 -11.72 -7.58 15.15
N PRO A 161 -10.88 -6.56 15.39
CA PRO A 161 -10.58 -6.05 16.73
C PRO A 161 -11.74 -5.30 17.41
N LEU A 162 -12.89 -5.14 16.74
CA LEU A 162 -14.02 -4.38 17.26
C LEU A 162 -14.98 -5.17 18.15
N LYS A 163 -14.76 -6.47 18.34
CA LYS A 163 -15.47 -7.26 19.35
C LYS A 163 -14.59 -7.35 20.60
N GLU A 164 -15.00 -6.62 21.65
CA GLU A 164 -14.27 -6.43 22.92
C GLU A 164 -13.91 -7.73 23.67
N ASN A 165 -14.42 -8.91 23.27
CA ASN A 165 -14.23 -10.20 23.95
C ASN A 165 -13.40 -11.23 23.16
N ASN A 166 -12.48 -10.81 22.29
CA ASN A 166 -11.80 -11.74 21.38
C ASN A 166 -10.59 -12.45 22.01
N ALA A 167 -10.66 -13.78 22.08
CA ALA A 167 -9.52 -14.69 22.32
C ALA A 167 -8.31 -14.42 21.41
N ASN A 168 -8.51 -13.76 20.26
CA ASN A 168 -7.46 -13.37 19.33
C ASN A 168 -6.48 -12.33 19.90
N PHE A 169 -6.95 -11.41 20.77
CA PHE A 169 -6.03 -10.45 21.39
C PHE A 169 -5.10 -11.12 22.39
N LYS A 170 -5.60 -12.14 23.11
CA LYS A 170 -4.75 -12.97 23.98
C LYS A 170 -3.65 -13.66 23.16
N VAL A 171 -3.99 -14.25 22.02
CA VAL A 171 -3.01 -14.86 21.10
C VAL A 171 -2.00 -13.83 20.59
N ILE A 172 -2.45 -12.63 20.23
CA ILE A 172 -1.57 -11.54 19.79
C ILE A 172 -0.59 -11.16 20.90
N ASP A 173 -1.08 -10.97 22.13
CA ASP A 173 -0.26 -10.63 23.30
C ASP A 173 0.76 -11.74 23.59
N GLU A 174 0.31 -13.00 23.62
CA GLU A 174 1.18 -14.16 23.86
C GLU A 174 2.28 -14.30 22.79
N ASN A 175 1.94 -14.10 21.51
CA ASN A 175 2.91 -14.12 20.43
C ASN A 175 3.87 -12.92 20.48
N GLN A 176 3.38 -11.72 20.85
CA GLN A 176 4.22 -10.53 21.03
C GLN A 176 5.23 -10.73 22.15
N ASP A 177 4.78 -11.20 23.32
CA ASP A 177 5.65 -11.47 24.46
C ASP A 177 6.70 -12.52 24.12
N TYR A 178 6.31 -13.59 23.41
CA TYR A 178 7.23 -14.63 22.98
C TYR A 178 8.28 -14.12 21.99
N LEU A 179 7.89 -13.33 20.99
CA LEU A 179 8.84 -12.72 20.05
C LEU A 179 9.73 -11.69 20.72
N LYS A 180 9.19 -10.90 21.64
CA LYS A 180 9.95 -9.94 22.44
C LYS A 180 11.05 -10.67 23.20
N MET A 181 10.70 -11.74 23.93
CA MET A 181 11.69 -12.60 24.58
C MET A 181 12.77 -12.95 23.55
N LEU A 182 12.41 -13.62 22.45
CA LEU A 182 13.37 -14.07 21.41
C LEU A 182 14.36 -12.99 20.96
N TYR A 183 13.87 -11.78 20.67
CA TYR A 183 14.73 -10.70 20.18
C TYR A 183 15.49 -9.94 21.27
N ASP A 184 15.09 -10.04 22.55
CA ASP A 184 15.83 -9.45 23.67
C ASP A 184 17.25 -10.04 23.77
N TYR A 185 17.49 -11.26 23.28
CA TYR A 185 18.83 -11.87 23.20
C TYR A 185 19.76 -11.22 22.18
N LEU A 186 19.25 -10.50 21.18
CA LEU A 186 20.12 -9.90 20.16
C LEU A 186 21.10 -8.90 20.76
N LYS A 187 20.66 -8.10 21.74
CA LYS A 187 21.49 -7.08 22.40
C LYS A 187 22.70 -7.65 23.17
N PRO A 188 22.54 -8.62 24.09
CA PRO A 188 23.70 -9.22 24.76
C PRO A 188 24.60 -10.00 23.80
N LEU A 189 24.10 -10.40 22.63
CA LEU A 189 24.85 -11.12 21.61
C LEU A 189 25.46 -10.21 20.53
N GLU A 190 25.41 -8.89 20.67
CA GLU A 190 25.87 -7.93 19.64
C GLU A 190 27.31 -8.22 19.15
N GLY A 191 28.19 -8.69 20.03
CA GLY A 191 29.57 -9.05 19.69
C GLY A 191 29.75 -10.33 18.88
N TYR A 192 28.67 -11.05 18.56
CA TYR A 192 28.67 -12.23 17.68
C TYR A 192 27.97 -11.96 16.35
N LEU A 193 27.49 -10.74 16.11
CA LEU A 193 26.58 -10.41 15.01
C LEU A 193 27.21 -9.44 14.03
N GLU A 194 27.18 -9.79 12.74
CA GLU A 194 27.65 -8.92 11.65
C GLU A 194 26.56 -7.90 11.31
N LYS A 195 25.37 -8.42 10.95
CA LYS A 195 24.17 -7.64 10.65
C LYS A 195 22.90 -8.38 11.03
N VAL A 196 21.92 -7.62 11.50
CA VAL A 196 20.53 -8.06 11.67
C VAL A 196 19.65 -7.22 10.76
N PHE A 197 19.01 -7.83 9.77
CA PHE A 197 18.09 -7.16 8.87
C PHE A 197 16.66 -7.67 9.08
N ILE A 198 15.77 -6.77 9.49
CA ILE A 198 14.38 -7.09 9.81
C ILE A 198 13.44 -6.36 8.84
N THR A 199 12.51 -7.07 8.23
CA THR A 199 11.52 -6.48 7.35
C THR A 199 10.11 -7.02 7.57
N GLY A 200 9.11 -6.22 7.22
CA GLY A 200 7.69 -6.51 7.39
C GLY A 200 6.80 -5.46 6.71
N VAL A 201 5.50 -5.52 6.99
CA VAL A 201 4.51 -4.59 6.40
C VAL A 201 4.19 -3.43 7.34
N SER A 202 4.14 -3.69 8.64
CA SER A 202 3.62 -2.81 9.67
C SER A 202 4.69 -2.45 10.68
N LYS A 203 4.57 -1.26 11.29
CA LYS A 203 5.34 -0.87 12.47
C LYS A 203 4.55 -1.04 13.78
N PHE A 204 3.27 -1.39 13.74
CA PHE A 204 2.42 -1.52 14.95
C PHE A 204 2.95 -2.57 15.95
N SER A 205 3.56 -3.62 15.43
CA SER A 205 4.17 -4.69 16.21
C SER A 205 5.56 -4.32 16.74
N LYS A 206 6.17 -3.24 16.23
CA LYS A 206 7.56 -2.87 16.55
C LYS A 206 7.73 -2.46 18.02
N LEU A 207 6.81 -1.63 18.53
CA LEU A 207 6.93 -1.03 19.86
C LEU A 207 6.91 -2.06 20.99
N SER A 208 6.12 -3.13 20.84
CA SER A 208 6.05 -4.20 21.85
C SER A 208 7.19 -5.21 21.71
N ILE A 209 7.58 -5.54 20.48
CA ILE A 209 8.57 -6.61 20.22
C ILE A 209 10.01 -6.13 20.41
N PHE A 210 10.35 -4.92 19.96
CA PHE A 210 11.73 -4.45 19.90
C PHE A 210 12.05 -3.40 20.97
N SER A 211 11.31 -3.39 22.08
CA SER A 211 11.49 -2.39 23.14
C SER A 211 12.90 -2.36 23.74
N THR A 212 13.64 -3.47 23.65
CA THR A 212 15.02 -3.62 24.16
C THR A 212 16.10 -3.30 23.12
N LEU A 213 15.76 -3.32 21.83
CA LEU A 213 16.63 -2.94 20.71
C LEU A 213 16.55 -1.44 20.45
N ASN A 214 17.15 -0.66 21.33
CA ASN A 214 17.17 0.80 21.26
C ASN A 214 18.05 1.38 20.12
N ASN A 215 18.83 0.52 19.45
CA ASN A 215 19.77 0.81 18.36
C ASN A 215 19.28 0.28 16.98
N LEU A 216 17.97 0.05 16.83
CA LEU A 216 17.38 -0.40 15.57
C LEU A 216 17.26 0.74 14.55
N PHE A 217 18.12 0.73 13.52
CA PHE A 217 18.18 1.76 12.49
C PHE A 217 17.04 1.65 11.46
N GLU A 218 16.13 2.62 11.47
CA GLU A 218 14.94 2.66 10.60
C GLU A 218 15.25 3.20 9.20
N ILE A 219 15.76 2.34 8.33
CA ILE A 219 16.13 2.74 6.97
C ILE A 219 14.95 3.19 6.11
N ASP A 220 13.72 2.84 6.49
CA ASP A 220 12.53 3.28 5.77
C ASP A 220 12.25 4.77 5.88
N GLN A 221 12.76 5.46 6.91
CA GLN A 221 12.62 6.90 7.14
C GLN A 221 13.75 7.73 6.51
N GLU A 222 14.84 7.07 6.15
CA GLU A 222 16.07 7.70 5.71
C GLU A 222 16.02 8.07 4.22
N SER A 223 16.20 9.35 3.92
CA SER A 223 16.14 9.86 2.53
C SER A 223 17.15 9.19 1.59
N LYS A 224 18.31 8.75 2.11
CA LYS A 224 19.34 8.01 1.33
C LYS A 224 18.88 6.60 0.91
N PHE A 225 17.82 6.07 1.52
CA PHE A 225 17.21 4.77 1.23
C PHE A 225 15.80 4.91 0.64
N ALA A 226 15.39 6.10 0.21
CA ALA A 226 14.04 6.37 -0.32
C ALA A 226 13.63 5.42 -1.48
N GLU A 227 14.60 4.97 -2.26
CA GLU A 227 14.43 4.16 -3.48
C GLU A 227 14.91 2.71 -3.30
N ILE A 228 15.23 2.28 -2.07
CA ILE A 228 15.67 0.90 -1.77
C ILE A 228 14.66 -0.15 -2.24
N MET A 229 13.37 0.19 -2.18
CA MET A 229 12.26 -0.63 -2.62
C MET A 229 11.41 0.12 -3.64
N GLY A 230 10.79 -0.63 -4.54
CA GLY A 230 10.07 -0.05 -5.67
C GLY A 230 10.98 0.35 -6.83
N TYR A 231 10.39 0.68 -7.96
CA TYR A 231 11.13 1.07 -9.17
C TYR A 231 11.00 2.57 -9.42
N THR A 232 12.07 3.23 -9.85
CA THR A 232 12.05 4.63 -10.28
C THR A 232 11.72 4.73 -11.77
N GLU A 233 11.36 5.94 -12.22
CA GLU A 233 11.15 6.21 -13.65
C GLU A 233 12.40 5.85 -14.49
N ALA A 234 13.59 6.16 -13.96
CA ALA A 234 14.88 5.89 -14.60
C ALA A 234 15.15 4.38 -14.71
N GLU A 235 14.85 3.61 -13.66
CA GLU A 235 14.95 2.14 -13.68
C GLU A 235 13.98 1.53 -14.69
N LEU A 236 12.74 2.05 -14.77
CA LEU A 236 11.80 1.58 -15.80
C LEU A 236 12.31 1.84 -17.22
N ASN A 237 12.93 3.00 -17.45
CA ASN A 237 13.53 3.33 -18.76
C ASN A 237 14.73 2.44 -19.09
N LYS A 238 15.54 2.09 -18.09
CA LYS A 238 16.73 1.24 -18.25
C LYS A 238 16.33 -0.22 -18.52
N TYR A 239 15.48 -0.81 -17.68
CA TYR A 239 15.26 -2.25 -17.68
C TYR A 239 14.06 -2.71 -18.52
N PHE A 240 13.05 -1.85 -18.75
CA PHE A 240 11.76 -2.28 -19.30
C PHE A 240 11.40 -1.66 -20.66
N LYS A 241 12.31 -0.93 -21.31
CA LYS A 241 12.05 -0.21 -22.58
C LYS A 241 11.34 -1.08 -23.65
N PRO A 242 11.78 -2.32 -23.95
CA PRO A 242 11.09 -3.15 -24.95
C PRO A 242 9.67 -3.57 -24.53
N HIS A 243 9.44 -3.76 -23.23
CA HIS A 243 8.13 -4.14 -22.69
C HIS A 243 7.11 -3.01 -22.80
N PHE A 244 7.56 -1.75 -22.64
CA PHE A 244 6.71 -0.59 -22.88
C PHE A 244 6.30 -0.45 -24.34
N ALA A 245 7.18 -0.78 -25.29
CA ALA A 245 6.82 -0.80 -26.71
C ALA A 245 5.70 -1.82 -26.99
N LYS A 246 5.82 -3.04 -26.46
CA LYS A 246 4.76 -4.07 -26.56
C LYS A 246 3.45 -3.67 -25.90
N LEU A 247 3.51 -3.06 -24.73
CA LEU A 247 2.32 -2.56 -24.03
C LEU A 247 1.64 -1.45 -24.85
N ALA A 248 2.41 -0.52 -25.43
CA ALA A 248 1.89 0.57 -26.24
C ALA A 248 1.19 0.04 -27.51
N GLU A 249 1.87 -0.84 -28.26
CA GLU A 249 1.33 -1.48 -29.46
C GLU A 249 0.01 -2.20 -29.20
N LYS A 250 -0.05 -3.08 -28.19
CA LYS A 250 -1.26 -3.85 -27.86
C LYS A 250 -2.44 -2.98 -27.44
N ASN A 251 -2.19 -1.78 -26.94
CA ASN A 251 -3.22 -0.86 -26.48
C ASN A 251 -3.50 0.26 -27.50
N GLY A 252 -2.89 0.24 -28.69
CA GLY A 252 -3.06 1.27 -29.73
C GLY A 252 -2.59 2.65 -29.28
N LEU A 253 -1.56 2.73 -28.43
CA LEU A 253 -1.02 3.97 -27.89
C LEU A 253 0.35 4.27 -28.48
N THR A 254 0.71 5.55 -28.56
CA THR A 254 2.12 5.93 -28.68
C THR A 254 2.89 5.55 -27.40
N ILE A 255 4.22 5.41 -27.49
CA ILE A 255 5.06 5.14 -26.32
C ILE A 255 4.87 6.24 -25.25
N SER A 256 4.76 7.51 -25.68
CA SER A 256 4.57 8.65 -24.77
C SER A 256 3.25 8.54 -23.98
N GLU A 257 2.14 8.26 -24.68
CA GLU A 257 0.82 8.07 -24.06
C GLU A 257 0.80 6.84 -23.14
N CYS A 258 1.43 5.74 -23.57
CA CYS A 258 1.59 4.54 -22.76
C CYS A 258 2.31 4.85 -21.45
N ARG A 259 3.44 5.57 -21.50
CA ARG A 259 4.20 5.98 -20.31
C ARG A 259 3.41 6.93 -19.41
N LYS A 260 2.70 7.90 -19.98
CA LYS A 260 1.83 8.83 -19.23
C LYS A 260 0.73 8.07 -18.48
N LYS A 261 0.02 7.18 -19.18
CA LYS A 261 -1.03 6.32 -18.60
C LYS A 261 -0.45 5.40 -17.51
N PHE A 262 0.71 4.81 -17.76
CA PHE A 262 1.37 3.92 -16.80
C PHE A 262 1.79 4.65 -15.53
N LYS A 263 2.29 5.89 -15.66
CA LYS A 263 2.62 6.74 -14.52
C LYS A 263 1.39 7.08 -13.69
N GLN A 264 0.27 7.45 -14.32
CA GLN A 264 -0.99 7.74 -13.62
C GLN A 264 -1.56 6.50 -12.90
N MET A 265 -1.45 5.33 -13.53
CA MET A 265 -1.96 4.08 -12.97
C MET A 265 -1.12 3.54 -11.82
N TYR A 266 0.22 3.59 -11.92
CA TYR A 266 1.09 2.78 -11.05
C TYR A 266 2.17 3.55 -10.28
N ASN A 267 2.42 4.83 -10.57
CA ASN A 267 3.44 5.63 -9.88
C ASN A 267 2.85 6.50 -8.78
N GLY A 268 3.58 6.66 -7.67
CA GLY A 268 3.33 7.77 -6.76
C GLY A 268 3.72 7.52 -5.32
N PHE A 269 4.21 6.33 -4.99
CA PHE A 269 4.62 6.00 -3.63
C PHE A 269 5.85 6.80 -3.23
N ARG A 270 5.73 7.58 -2.16
CA ARG A 270 6.80 8.32 -1.49
C ARG A 270 6.75 8.03 0.01
N PHE A 271 7.88 7.56 0.53
CA PHE A 271 7.98 7.11 1.93
C PHE A 271 8.82 8.04 2.82
N THR A 272 9.62 8.92 2.22
CA THR A 272 10.60 9.76 2.94
C THR A 272 10.48 11.24 2.55
N GLU A 273 11.30 12.06 3.21
CA GLU A 273 11.41 13.50 2.92
C GLU A 273 12.00 13.78 1.54
N LYS A 274 12.79 12.86 0.95
CA LYS A 274 13.22 12.96 -0.44
C LYS A 274 12.00 12.96 -1.36
N ASP A 275 11.92 13.91 -2.30
CA ASP A 275 10.86 13.90 -3.33
C ASP A 275 11.15 12.87 -4.43
N SER A 276 11.26 11.61 -4.02
CA SER A 276 11.38 10.47 -4.90
C SER A 276 10.12 9.63 -4.84
N ARG A 277 9.59 9.30 -6.01
CA ARG A 277 8.39 8.50 -6.18
C ARG A 277 8.74 7.21 -6.90
N VAL A 278 8.27 6.12 -6.35
CA VAL A 278 8.51 4.78 -6.88
C VAL A 278 7.21 4.11 -7.29
N TYR A 279 7.35 3.18 -8.21
CA TYR A 279 6.34 2.23 -8.64
C TYR A 279 6.38 0.98 -7.77
N ASN A 280 5.22 0.36 -7.55
CA ASN A 280 5.17 -0.98 -6.95
C ASN A 280 5.71 -2.03 -7.95
N PRO A 281 6.74 -2.84 -7.61
CA PRO A 281 7.34 -3.81 -8.52
C PRO A 281 6.36 -4.85 -9.07
N PHE A 282 5.43 -5.32 -8.25
CA PHE A 282 4.46 -6.32 -8.67
C PHE A 282 3.44 -5.75 -9.65
N SER A 283 2.90 -4.55 -9.40
CA SER A 283 2.00 -3.87 -10.35
C SER A 283 2.71 -3.62 -11.68
N VAL A 284 3.96 -3.15 -11.64
CA VAL A 284 4.78 -2.94 -12.85
C VAL A 284 4.97 -4.24 -13.63
N GLY A 285 5.46 -5.27 -12.94
CA GLY A 285 5.74 -6.56 -13.58
C GLY A 285 4.48 -7.19 -14.15
N SER A 286 3.35 -7.10 -13.44
CA SER A 286 2.07 -7.65 -13.89
C SER A 286 1.52 -6.92 -15.11
N ALA A 287 1.53 -5.59 -15.10
CA ALA A 287 1.04 -4.77 -16.21
C ALA A 287 1.85 -5.00 -17.48
N LEU A 288 3.19 -5.04 -17.37
CA LEU A 288 4.09 -5.24 -18.50
C LEU A 288 4.07 -6.69 -19.01
N LYS A 289 4.08 -7.68 -18.12
CA LYS A 289 4.01 -9.10 -18.50
C LYS A 289 2.69 -9.43 -19.20
N ASN A 290 1.57 -8.95 -18.68
CA ASN A 290 0.24 -9.19 -19.27
C ASN A 290 -0.08 -8.24 -20.43
N THR A 291 0.79 -7.25 -20.68
CA THR A 291 0.60 -6.18 -21.67
C THR A 291 -0.78 -5.51 -21.55
N ARG A 292 -1.24 -5.28 -20.31
CA ARG A 292 -2.58 -4.78 -20.00
C ARG A 292 -2.55 -3.81 -18.83
N PHE A 293 -3.23 -2.68 -18.97
CA PHE A 293 -3.58 -1.80 -17.85
C PHE A 293 -4.74 -2.41 -17.08
N ASP A 294 -4.51 -2.74 -15.82
CA ASP A 294 -5.50 -3.32 -14.92
C ASP A 294 -5.17 -2.97 -13.46
N ASN A 295 -6.05 -3.34 -12.55
CA ASN A 295 -5.79 -3.31 -11.13
C ASN A 295 -5.12 -4.60 -10.66
N TYR A 296 -3.82 -4.51 -10.35
CA TYR A 296 -2.98 -5.60 -9.85
C TYR A 296 -2.71 -5.49 -8.34
N TRP A 297 -3.23 -4.45 -7.68
CA TRP A 297 -3.11 -4.29 -6.24
C TRP A 297 -3.77 -5.44 -5.52
N PHE A 298 -3.09 -5.92 -4.47
CA PHE A 298 -3.44 -7.19 -3.85
C PHE A 298 -4.63 -7.10 -2.90
N LYS A 299 -5.45 -8.16 -2.88
CA LYS A 299 -6.68 -8.29 -2.08
C LYS A 299 -6.55 -9.07 -0.77
N SER A 300 -5.36 -9.28 -0.17
CA SER A 300 -5.29 -10.10 1.06
C SER A 300 -5.48 -9.31 2.36
N GLY A 301 -6.43 -9.75 3.18
CA GLY A 301 -6.43 -9.71 4.65
C GLY A 301 -6.57 -8.34 5.35
N THR A 302 -6.01 -7.28 4.79
CA THR A 302 -6.09 -5.91 5.29
C THR A 302 -7.43 -5.17 5.03
N PRO A 303 -8.24 -5.51 3.99
CA PRO A 303 -9.44 -4.72 3.68
C PRO A 303 -10.50 -4.70 4.79
N THR A 304 -10.85 -5.85 5.37
CA THR A 304 -11.98 -5.92 6.32
C THR A 304 -11.72 -5.07 7.56
N PHE A 305 -10.53 -5.18 8.15
CA PHE A 305 -10.16 -4.38 9.31
C PHE A 305 -10.07 -2.87 9.01
N LEU A 306 -9.52 -2.51 7.85
CA LEU A 306 -9.50 -1.11 7.39
C LEU A 306 -10.90 -0.55 7.26
N ILE A 307 -11.82 -1.31 6.66
CA ILE A 307 -13.19 -0.87 6.45
C ILE A 307 -13.94 -0.79 7.79
N GLU A 308 -13.71 -1.73 8.70
CA GLU A 308 -14.22 -1.67 10.07
C GLU A 308 -13.78 -0.39 10.80
N LEU A 309 -12.52 0.00 10.68
CA LEU A 309 -12.02 1.26 11.25
C LEU A 309 -12.63 2.49 10.59
N ILE A 310 -12.76 2.51 9.26
CA ILE A 310 -13.43 3.60 8.54
C ILE A 310 -14.86 3.76 9.04
N LYS A 311 -15.59 2.65 9.22
CA LYS A 311 -16.96 2.64 9.76
C LYS A 311 -17.00 3.14 11.21
N LYS A 312 -16.08 2.68 12.08
CA LYS A 312 -16.03 3.07 13.49
C LYS A 312 -15.71 4.54 13.68
N GLU A 313 -14.72 5.06 12.94
CA GLU A 313 -14.28 6.45 13.04
C GLU A 313 -15.22 7.41 12.28
N ASN A 314 -16.26 6.89 11.59
CA ASN A 314 -17.15 7.64 10.69
C ASN A 314 -16.37 8.55 9.72
N PHE A 315 -15.29 8.01 9.15
CA PHE A 315 -14.31 8.80 8.42
C PHE A 315 -14.83 9.20 7.03
N GLN A 316 -14.77 10.50 6.70
CA GLN A 316 -15.18 11.00 5.39
C GLN A 316 -14.14 10.63 4.31
N ILE A 317 -14.50 9.71 3.42
CA ILE A 317 -13.58 9.09 2.46
C ILE A 317 -13.09 10.09 1.38
N THR A 318 -13.91 11.09 1.03
CA THR A 318 -13.53 12.16 0.09
C THR A 318 -12.29 12.93 0.55
N ASN A 319 -12.04 12.99 1.87
CA ASN A 319 -10.88 13.68 2.41
C ASN A 319 -9.57 12.89 2.28
N LEU A 320 -9.61 11.57 2.00
CA LEU A 320 -8.41 10.73 1.97
C LEU A 320 -7.36 11.19 0.97
N ASN A 321 -7.76 11.85 -0.13
CA ASN A 321 -6.83 12.32 -1.17
C ASN A 321 -6.16 13.67 -0.84
N ASN A 322 -6.54 14.32 0.26
CA ASN A 322 -6.08 15.66 0.63
C ASN A 322 -5.91 15.84 2.15
N LEU A 323 -5.32 14.85 2.83
CA LEU A 323 -5.18 14.88 4.30
C LEU A 323 -3.94 15.66 4.72
N GLU A 324 -4.11 16.59 5.65
CA GLU A 324 -2.98 17.25 6.33
C GLU A 324 -2.80 16.70 7.73
N VAL A 325 -1.60 16.20 8.02
CA VAL A 325 -1.27 15.56 9.29
C VAL A 325 0.11 15.98 9.78
N ASN A 326 0.28 16.01 11.10
CA ASN A 326 1.61 16.10 11.69
C ASN A 326 2.36 14.77 11.46
N LYS A 327 3.66 14.81 11.17
CA LYS A 327 4.54 13.65 10.96
C LYS A 327 4.40 12.62 12.08
N SER A 328 4.30 13.06 13.34
CA SER A 328 4.12 12.20 14.52
C SER A 328 2.86 11.34 14.49
N LYS A 329 1.84 11.70 13.71
CA LYS A 329 0.64 10.87 13.51
C LYS A 329 0.90 9.64 12.64
N LEU A 330 2.03 9.57 11.95
CA LEU A 330 2.43 8.45 11.08
C LEU A 330 3.26 7.40 11.82
N ASP A 331 3.74 7.74 13.02
CA ASP A 331 4.49 6.83 13.86
C ASP A 331 3.64 5.64 14.31
N ALA A 332 4.32 4.55 14.64
CA ALA A 332 3.68 3.32 15.10
C ALA A 332 2.81 3.59 16.33
N THR A 333 1.56 3.13 16.30
CA THR A 333 0.69 3.04 17.47
C THR A 333 0.65 1.61 17.98
N ASP A 334 0.35 1.42 19.26
CA ASP A 334 -0.01 0.10 19.79
C ASP A 334 -1.11 -0.55 18.92
N ILE A 335 -1.00 -1.85 18.67
CA ILE A 335 -1.98 -2.64 17.93
C ILE A 335 -3.39 -2.60 18.55
N LYS A 336 -3.50 -2.29 19.84
CA LYS A 336 -4.77 -2.11 20.56
C LYS A 336 -5.38 -0.72 20.36
N LYS A 337 -4.60 0.25 19.89
CA LYS A 337 -5.00 1.65 19.66
C LYS A 337 -4.71 2.10 18.22
N LEU A 338 -4.99 1.21 17.27
CA LEU A 338 -4.80 1.48 15.85
C LEU A 338 -5.64 2.68 15.43
N LYS A 339 -4.99 3.62 14.73
CA LYS A 339 -5.62 4.77 14.11
C LYS A 339 -5.65 4.58 12.61
N LEU A 340 -6.73 4.99 11.96
CA LEU A 340 -6.94 4.79 10.53
C LEU A 340 -5.82 5.36 9.65
N ILE A 341 -5.38 6.60 9.89
CA ILE A 341 -4.41 7.29 9.02
C ILE A 341 -3.04 6.60 8.99
N PRO A 342 -2.34 6.35 10.12
CA PRO A 342 -1.07 5.63 10.08
C PRO A 342 -1.21 4.22 9.48
N LEU A 343 -2.35 3.54 9.69
CA LEU A 343 -2.61 2.25 9.07
C LEU A 343 -2.70 2.34 7.55
N LEU A 344 -3.50 3.27 7.01
CA LEU A 344 -3.59 3.50 5.57
C LEU A 344 -2.23 3.87 4.96
N PHE A 345 -1.41 4.64 5.67
CA PHE A 345 -0.06 4.99 5.23
C PHE A 345 0.88 3.77 5.20
N GLN A 346 1.00 3.03 6.31
CA GLN A 346 1.92 1.88 6.42
C GLN A 346 1.53 0.74 5.46
N THR A 347 0.24 0.55 5.20
CA THR A 347 -0.28 -0.48 4.29
C THR A 347 -0.24 -0.06 2.82
N GLY A 348 0.15 1.19 2.51
CA GLY A 348 0.34 1.69 1.16
C GLY A 348 -0.91 2.26 0.48
N TYR A 349 -2.02 2.42 1.20
CA TYR A 349 -3.21 3.11 0.65
C TYR A 349 -3.03 4.62 0.58
N LEU A 350 -2.25 5.20 1.50
CA LEU A 350 -1.86 6.60 1.48
C LEU A 350 -0.35 6.75 1.35
N THR A 351 0.07 7.87 0.78
CA THR A 351 1.47 8.21 0.59
C THR A 351 1.70 9.71 0.74
N ILE A 352 2.97 10.13 0.88
CA ILE A 352 3.33 11.54 0.99
C ILE A 352 3.14 12.20 -0.39
N LYS A 353 2.17 13.12 -0.50
CA LYS A 353 1.97 13.93 -1.70
C LYS A 353 2.87 15.16 -1.69
N LYS A 354 2.92 15.85 -0.54
CA LYS A 354 3.68 17.08 -0.34
C LYS A 354 4.11 17.18 1.12
N ILE A 355 5.26 17.79 1.36
CA ILE A 355 5.73 18.18 2.69
C ILE A 355 5.68 19.70 2.72
N LYS A 356 4.88 20.29 3.62
CA LYS A 356 4.75 21.75 3.73
C LYS A 356 5.93 22.34 4.51
N ASN A 357 6.26 21.70 5.63
CA ASN A 357 7.42 22.00 6.46
C ASN A 357 7.90 20.67 7.10
N LYS A 358 8.90 20.71 7.99
CA LYS A 358 9.46 19.49 8.62
C LYS A 358 8.44 18.64 9.40
N GLU A 359 7.28 19.20 9.75
CA GLU A 359 6.29 18.56 10.62
C GLU A 359 4.95 18.27 9.94
N ILE A 360 4.57 19.03 8.91
CA ILE A 360 3.23 18.96 8.30
C ILE A 360 3.30 18.30 6.92
N TYR A 361 2.66 17.14 6.85
CA TYR A 361 2.66 16.25 5.69
C TYR A 361 1.26 16.26 5.07
N LYS A 362 1.22 16.37 3.74
CA LYS A 362 0.01 16.19 2.95
C LYS A 362 0.01 14.78 2.38
N LEU A 363 -1.00 14.00 2.72
CA LEU A 363 -1.19 12.62 2.25
C LEU A 363 -2.30 12.54 1.20
N GLY A 364 -2.22 11.49 0.39
CA GLY A 364 -3.24 11.12 -0.59
C GLY A 364 -2.95 9.75 -1.19
N TYR A 365 -3.82 9.28 -2.08
CA TYR A 365 -3.59 8.01 -2.77
C TYR A 365 -2.33 8.08 -3.63
N PRO A 366 -1.47 7.05 -3.66
CA PRO A 366 -0.28 7.08 -4.51
C PRO A 366 -0.66 7.23 -5.99
N ASN A 367 -1.62 6.46 -6.46
CA ASN A 367 -2.01 6.37 -7.87
C ASN A 367 -3.48 5.89 -8.02
N LEU A 368 -3.96 5.83 -9.27
CA LEU A 368 -5.33 5.40 -9.59
C LEU A 368 -5.60 3.93 -9.25
N GLU A 369 -4.59 3.06 -9.34
CA GLU A 369 -4.74 1.65 -8.98
C GLU A 369 -5.15 1.50 -7.51
N ILE A 370 -4.47 2.21 -6.62
CA ILE A 370 -4.74 2.15 -5.18
C ILE A 370 -6.07 2.81 -4.82
N GLU A 371 -6.34 3.98 -5.39
CA GLU A 371 -7.61 4.70 -5.18
C GLU A 371 -8.81 3.83 -5.59
N LYS A 372 -8.79 3.25 -6.79
CA LYS A 372 -9.85 2.34 -7.24
C LYS A 372 -9.97 1.09 -6.38
N SER A 373 -8.83 0.52 -5.94
CA SER A 373 -8.84 -0.68 -5.10
C SER A 373 -9.51 -0.44 -3.76
N LEU A 374 -9.14 0.63 -3.07
CA LEU A 374 -9.71 0.95 -1.77
C LEU A 374 -11.20 1.28 -1.92
N THR A 375 -11.54 2.09 -2.91
CA THR A 375 -12.92 2.47 -3.22
C THR A 375 -13.80 1.25 -3.49
N GLN A 376 -13.36 0.31 -4.33
CA GLN A 376 -14.11 -0.92 -4.60
C GLN A 376 -14.29 -1.74 -3.32
N ASN A 377 -13.22 -1.92 -2.51
CA ASN A 377 -13.30 -2.68 -1.27
C ASN A 377 -14.28 -2.06 -0.28
N ILE A 378 -14.31 -0.73 -0.18
CA ILE A 378 -15.25 -0.01 0.67
C ILE A 378 -16.68 -0.23 0.17
N LEU A 379 -16.93 -0.04 -1.13
CA LEU A 379 -18.25 -0.21 -1.72
C LEU A 379 -18.81 -1.62 -1.55
N ASP A 380 -18.00 -2.64 -1.80
CA ASP A 380 -18.37 -4.06 -1.64
C ASP A 380 -18.83 -4.38 -0.20
N GLU A 381 -18.43 -3.60 0.79
CA GLU A 381 -18.80 -3.76 2.20
C GLU A 381 -20.05 -2.94 2.60
N PHE A 382 -20.46 -1.97 1.77
CA PHE A 382 -21.69 -1.19 1.95
C PHE A 382 -22.89 -1.78 1.18
N THR A 383 -22.65 -2.66 0.22
CA THR A 383 -23.66 -3.36 -0.58
C THR A 383 -23.76 -4.85 -0.20
N ASN A 384 -24.95 -5.47 -0.35
CA ASN A 384 -25.11 -6.92 -0.16
C ASN A 384 -24.52 -7.74 -1.32
N GLU A 385 -24.49 -7.13 -2.51
CA GLU A 385 -23.97 -7.71 -3.73
C GLU A 385 -22.80 -6.88 -4.23
N LYS A 386 -21.80 -7.53 -4.81
CA LYS A 386 -20.67 -6.82 -5.42
C LYS A 386 -21.18 -5.98 -6.58
N ILE A 387 -20.76 -4.73 -6.63
CA ILE A 387 -21.09 -3.87 -7.79
C ILE A 387 -20.43 -4.49 -9.03
N GLU A 388 -21.24 -4.89 -10.00
CA GLU A 388 -20.74 -5.57 -11.18
C GLU A 388 -20.03 -4.59 -12.14
N LEU A 389 -18.90 -5.01 -12.71
CA LEU A 389 -18.13 -4.22 -13.67
C LEU A 389 -18.94 -3.74 -14.91
N PRO A 390 -19.90 -4.51 -15.46
CA PRO A 390 -20.75 -4.03 -16.55
C PRO A 390 -21.54 -2.77 -16.17
N LEU A 391 -22.04 -2.67 -14.93
CA LEU A 391 -22.80 -1.50 -14.49
C LEU A 391 -21.92 -0.25 -14.47
N ILE A 392 -20.69 -0.36 -13.94
CA ILE A 392 -19.68 0.71 -13.97
C ILE A 392 -19.36 1.14 -15.41
N TYR A 393 -19.19 0.18 -16.32
CA TYR A 393 -18.97 0.47 -17.74
C TYR A 393 -20.14 1.24 -18.36
N TYR A 394 -21.38 0.83 -18.09
CA TYR A 394 -22.54 1.50 -18.66
C TYR A 394 -22.79 2.89 -18.07
N ILE A 395 -22.54 3.10 -16.77
CA ILE A 395 -22.57 4.44 -16.13
C ILE A 395 -21.60 5.38 -16.84
N LYS A 396 -20.36 4.92 -17.03
CA LYS A 396 -19.34 5.67 -17.75
C LYS A 396 -19.78 6.00 -19.19
N LYS A 397 -20.32 5.01 -19.91
CA LYS A 397 -20.79 5.19 -21.28
C LYS A 397 -21.94 6.20 -21.37
N SER A 398 -22.85 6.19 -20.40
CA SER A 398 -23.95 7.16 -20.31
C SER A 398 -23.43 8.59 -20.17
N LEU A 399 -22.42 8.83 -19.31
CA LEU A 399 -21.78 10.13 -19.17
C LEU A 399 -21.06 10.56 -20.46
N ILE A 400 -20.24 9.70 -21.07
CA ILE A 400 -19.52 10.03 -22.32
C ILE A 400 -20.50 10.37 -23.45
N ASN A 401 -21.61 9.64 -23.55
CA ASN A 401 -22.62 9.83 -24.59
C ASN A 401 -23.68 10.88 -24.23
N LYS A 402 -23.53 11.60 -23.10
CA LYS A 402 -24.50 12.59 -22.58
C LYS A 402 -25.91 12.04 -22.35
N ASN A 403 -26.05 10.73 -22.17
CA ASN A 403 -27.34 10.14 -21.81
C ASN A 403 -27.53 10.23 -20.28
N LEU A 404 -27.87 11.44 -19.81
CA LEU A 404 -28.00 11.73 -18.39
C LEU A 404 -29.19 10.99 -17.74
N GLU A 405 -30.28 10.77 -18.48
CA GLU A 405 -31.40 9.96 -18.00
C GLU A 405 -30.94 8.55 -17.61
N LYS A 406 -30.19 7.89 -18.50
CA LYS A 406 -29.67 6.54 -18.24
C LYS A 406 -28.60 6.53 -17.15
N PHE A 407 -27.76 7.55 -17.07
CA PHE A 407 -26.83 7.73 -15.96
C PHE A 407 -27.56 7.75 -14.61
N ILE A 408 -28.65 8.52 -14.52
CA ILE A 408 -29.46 8.65 -13.30
C ILE A 408 -30.13 7.33 -12.93
N GLU A 409 -30.72 6.63 -13.91
CA GLU A 409 -31.34 5.32 -13.70
C GLU A 409 -30.33 4.31 -13.09
N GLN A 410 -29.12 4.28 -13.64
CA GLN A 410 -28.05 3.41 -13.18
C GLN A 410 -27.54 3.79 -11.79
N MET A 411 -27.41 5.09 -11.50
CA MET A 411 -27.05 5.56 -10.15
C MET A 411 -28.14 5.18 -9.13
N LYS A 412 -29.42 5.39 -9.46
CA LYS A 412 -30.56 4.97 -8.60
C LYS A 412 -30.55 3.48 -8.31
N SER A 413 -30.17 2.66 -9.29
CA SER A 413 -30.03 1.20 -9.13
C SER A 413 -28.93 0.85 -8.12
N ILE A 414 -27.75 1.51 -8.18
CA ILE A 414 -26.68 1.29 -7.18
C ILE A 414 -27.14 1.71 -5.78
N PHE A 415 -27.72 2.91 -5.65
CA PHE A 415 -28.19 3.40 -4.34
C PHE A 415 -29.27 2.51 -3.72
N ALA A 416 -30.14 1.91 -4.54
CA ALA A 416 -31.15 0.95 -4.07
C ALA A 416 -30.55 -0.33 -3.45
N GLY A 417 -29.33 -0.71 -3.84
CA GLY A 417 -28.62 -1.88 -3.32
C GLY A 417 -27.89 -1.66 -1.99
N LEU A 418 -27.93 -0.45 -1.43
CA LEU A 418 -27.22 -0.09 -0.19
C LEU A 418 -28.00 -0.49 1.07
N VAL A 419 -27.37 -1.27 1.95
CA VAL A 419 -28.06 -2.03 3.00
C VAL A 419 -27.49 -1.78 4.41
N ASN A 420 -26.17 -1.63 4.53
CA ASN A 420 -25.45 -1.54 5.82
C ASN A 420 -24.97 -0.11 6.13
N ILE A 421 -25.89 0.77 6.54
CA ILE A 421 -25.55 2.18 6.72
C ILE A 421 -26.16 2.74 8.02
N ASN A 422 -25.29 3.26 8.88
CA ASN A 422 -25.66 4.21 9.92
C ASN A 422 -25.77 5.60 9.29
N ILE A 423 -26.98 5.99 8.87
CA ILE A 423 -27.22 7.32 8.31
C ILE A 423 -27.03 8.36 9.43
N PRO A 424 -26.20 9.40 9.23
CA PRO A 424 -25.98 10.43 10.24
C PRO A 424 -27.27 11.14 10.65
N LYS A 425 -27.30 11.66 11.89
CA LYS A 425 -28.50 12.31 12.42
C LYS A 425 -28.69 13.71 11.84
N SER A 426 -27.62 14.50 11.72
CA SER A 426 -27.71 15.88 11.21
C SER A 426 -27.85 15.95 9.69
N LEU A 427 -28.45 17.03 9.19
CA LEU A 427 -28.68 17.23 7.76
C LEU A 427 -27.35 17.35 6.98
N GLN A 428 -26.42 18.14 7.50
CA GLN A 428 -25.12 18.37 6.87
C GLN A 428 -24.27 17.09 6.79
N GLU A 429 -24.28 16.26 7.85
CA GLU A 429 -23.57 14.97 7.80
C GLU A 429 -24.21 14.00 6.80
N ARG A 430 -25.54 14.08 6.57
CA ARG A 430 -26.20 13.27 5.55
C ARG A 430 -25.76 13.68 4.14
N GLU A 431 -25.62 14.96 3.86
CA GLU A 431 -25.10 15.44 2.57
C GLU A 431 -23.68 14.93 2.32
N ALA A 432 -22.78 15.12 3.29
CA ALA A 432 -21.41 14.61 3.24
C ALA A 432 -21.36 13.07 3.07
N TYR A 433 -22.31 12.36 3.68
CA TYR A 433 -22.46 10.92 3.55
C TYR A 433 -22.80 10.50 2.11
N TYR A 434 -23.83 11.09 1.49
CA TYR A 434 -24.20 10.77 0.11
C TYR A 434 -23.18 11.25 -0.91
N ASN A 435 -22.52 12.38 -0.67
CA ASN A 435 -21.37 12.83 -1.46
C ASN A 435 -20.26 11.75 -1.43
N SER A 436 -19.92 11.22 -0.24
CA SER A 436 -18.92 10.16 -0.12
C SER A 436 -19.27 8.89 -0.89
N LEU A 437 -20.53 8.45 -0.85
CA LEU A 437 -21.00 7.32 -1.65
C LEU A 437 -20.93 7.60 -3.15
N PHE A 438 -21.35 8.79 -3.57
CA PHE A 438 -21.28 9.20 -4.98
C PHE A 438 -19.83 9.24 -5.47
N TYR A 439 -18.92 9.82 -4.68
CA TYR A 439 -17.49 9.84 -4.96
C TYR A 439 -16.92 8.43 -5.10
N LEU A 440 -17.27 7.49 -4.20
CA LEU A 440 -16.84 6.10 -4.31
C LEU A 440 -17.28 5.49 -5.66
N ILE A 441 -18.55 5.62 -6.03
CA ILE A 441 -19.07 5.04 -7.29
C ILE A 441 -18.38 5.67 -8.50
N THR A 442 -18.28 7.00 -8.53
CA THR A 442 -17.76 7.74 -9.68
C THR A 442 -16.25 7.61 -9.84
N THR A 443 -15.50 7.44 -8.76
CA THR A 443 -14.06 7.16 -8.79
C THR A 443 -13.74 5.89 -9.60
N LEU A 444 -14.60 4.87 -9.56
CA LEU A 444 -14.44 3.65 -10.36
C LEU A 444 -14.50 3.92 -11.87
N LEU A 445 -15.17 4.99 -12.28
CA LEU A 445 -15.32 5.41 -13.69
C LEU A 445 -14.04 6.06 -14.24
N THR A 446 -13.13 6.51 -13.37
CA THR A 446 -11.99 7.36 -13.76
C THR A 446 -11.01 6.61 -14.66
N ASP A 447 -10.67 7.14 -15.82
CA ASP A 447 -9.53 6.73 -16.63
C ASP A 447 -9.09 7.87 -17.56
N ASN A 448 -8.43 7.56 -18.68
CA ASN A 448 -7.94 8.58 -19.59
C ASN A 448 -9.04 9.46 -20.20
N ASN A 449 -10.27 8.97 -20.32
CA ASN A 449 -11.36 9.65 -21.04
C ASN A 449 -12.38 10.28 -20.09
N LEU A 450 -12.25 10.02 -18.78
CA LEU A 450 -13.15 10.53 -17.76
C LEU A 450 -12.38 10.68 -16.45
N ASN A 451 -12.36 11.88 -15.88
CA ASN A 451 -11.76 12.16 -14.58
C ASN A 451 -12.84 12.61 -13.60
N VAL A 452 -12.69 12.23 -12.33
CA VAL A 452 -13.57 12.65 -11.25
C VAL A 452 -12.77 13.43 -10.23
N TYR A 453 -13.31 14.57 -9.82
CA TYR A 453 -12.81 15.40 -8.74
C TYR A 453 -13.92 15.58 -7.70
N SER A 454 -13.54 15.65 -6.43
CA SER A 454 -14.46 15.88 -5.32
C SER A 454 -13.89 16.95 -4.40
N GLU A 455 -14.76 17.71 -3.75
CA GLU A 455 -14.40 18.74 -2.77
C GLU A 455 -13.47 19.81 -3.36
N VAL A 456 -13.79 20.29 -4.57
CA VAL A 456 -12.94 21.22 -5.33
C VAL A 456 -13.12 22.65 -4.82
N LEU A 457 -12.09 23.17 -4.16
CA LEU A 457 -12.06 24.56 -3.70
C LEU A 457 -12.02 25.55 -4.88
N THR A 458 -12.81 26.62 -4.74
CA THR A 458 -12.90 27.79 -5.63
C THR A 458 -12.74 29.07 -4.80
N SER A 459 -12.80 30.25 -5.44
CA SER A 459 -12.75 31.54 -4.70
C SER A 459 -14.01 31.78 -3.86
N GLU A 460 -15.17 31.36 -4.37
CA GLU A 460 -16.47 31.63 -3.75
C GLU A 460 -16.94 30.48 -2.83
N GLY A 461 -16.54 29.24 -3.14
CA GLY A 461 -16.94 28.10 -2.31
C GLY A 461 -16.24 26.80 -2.67
N ARG A 462 -16.96 25.69 -2.48
CA ARG A 462 -16.43 24.34 -2.65
C ARG A 462 -17.43 23.50 -3.42
N ILE A 463 -17.02 23.06 -4.61
CA ILE A 463 -17.82 22.20 -5.47
C ILE A 463 -17.78 20.78 -4.91
N ASP A 464 -18.94 20.16 -4.72
CA ASP A 464 -19.03 18.79 -4.22
C ASP A 464 -18.38 17.76 -5.15
N SER A 465 -18.73 17.77 -6.43
CA SER A 465 -18.14 16.86 -7.43
C SER A 465 -18.05 17.45 -8.83
N ILE A 466 -16.99 17.07 -9.54
CA ILE A 466 -16.79 17.38 -10.96
C ILE A 466 -16.47 16.09 -11.70
N ILE A 467 -17.19 15.85 -12.80
CA ILE A 467 -16.86 14.78 -13.74
C ILE A 467 -16.44 15.44 -15.06
N GLU A 468 -15.19 15.23 -15.47
CA GLU A 468 -14.63 15.79 -16.69
C GLU A 468 -14.38 14.68 -17.73
N THR A 469 -15.06 14.76 -18.86
CA THR A 469 -14.83 13.92 -20.05
C THR A 469 -14.03 14.70 -21.09
N ASP A 470 -13.71 14.09 -22.23
CA ASP A 470 -13.04 14.79 -23.33
C ASP A 470 -13.86 15.96 -23.89
N THR A 471 -15.20 15.89 -23.81
CA THR A 471 -16.10 16.88 -24.44
C THR A 471 -16.97 17.66 -23.47
N ASN A 472 -17.09 17.23 -22.20
CA ASN A 472 -18.00 17.83 -21.22
C ASN A 472 -17.38 17.92 -19.83
N ILE A 473 -17.86 18.89 -19.05
CA ILE A 473 -17.60 19.03 -17.63
C ILE A 473 -18.96 19.07 -16.93
N TYR A 474 -19.19 18.08 -16.07
CA TYR A 474 -20.37 18.01 -15.20
C TYR A 474 -19.99 18.58 -13.83
N ILE A 475 -20.65 19.66 -13.41
CA ILE A 475 -20.51 20.30 -12.10
C ILE A 475 -21.71 19.87 -11.27
N ILE A 476 -21.46 19.20 -10.14
CA ILE A 476 -22.50 18.51 -9.39
C ILE A 476 -22.50 19.00 -7.94
N GLU A 477 -23.68 19.33 -7.43
CA GLU A 477 -23.92 19.72 -6.04
C GLU A 477 -25.00 18.82 -5.41
N PHE A 478 -24.82 18.45 -4.14
CA PHE A 478 -25.70 17.53 -3.45
C PHE A 478 -26.52 18.22 -2.36
N LYS A 479 -27.76 17.74 -2.18
CA LYS A 479 -28.61 18.03 -1.02
C LYS A 479 -29.21 16.74 -0.47
N ALA A 480 -29.55 16.74 0.82
CA ALA A 480 -30.22 15.61 1.47
C ALA A 480 -31.53 16.08 2.10
N ASN A 481 -32.65 15.45 1.74
CA ASN A 481 -34.01 15.81 2.15
C ASN A 481 -34.38 17.29 1.92
N GLN A 482 -33.82 17.91 0.88
CA GLN A 482 -34.18 19.27 0.44
C GLN A 482 -34.82 19.18 -0.95
N ASP A 483 -34.36 20.00 -1.90
CA ASP A 483 -34.77 20.06 -3.30
C ASP A 483 -33.53 20.15 -4.20
N ALA A 484 -33.53 19.48 -5.35
CA ALA A 484 -32.44 19.54 -6.32
C ALA A 484 -32.30 20.94 -6.95
N GLU A 485 -33.35 21.76 -6.96
CA GLU A 485 -33.31 23.16 -7.42
C GLU A 485 -32.41 24.02 -6.52
N ILE A 486 -32.42 23.76 -5.19
CA ILE A 486 -31.53 24.45 -4.25
C ILE A 486 -30.07 24.13 -4.56
N ALA A 487 -29.77 22.86 -4.89
CA ALA A 487 -28.44 22.43 -5.28
C ALA A 487 -28.00 23.11 -6.59
N LEU A 488 -28.86 23.14 -7.60
CA LEU A 488 -28.57 23.79 -8.88
C LEU A 488 -28.35 25.30 -8.71
N GLN A 489 -29.18 25.96 -7.88
CA GLN A 489 -29.08 27.38 -7.63
C GLN A 489 -27.76 27.74 -6.92
N GLN A 490 -27.31 26.92 -5.97
CA GLN A 490 -26.00 27.11 -5.32
C GLN A 490 -24.85 27.11 -6.33
N ILE A 491 -24.87 26.22 -7.33
CA ILE A 491 -23.83 26.18 -8.38
C ILE A 491 -23.76 27.51 -9.14
N LYS A 492 -24.91 28.15 -9.38
CA LYS A 492 -25.04 29.43 -10.09
C LYS A 492 -24.62 30.60 -9.22
N ASP A 493 -25.14 30.67 -8.00
CA ASP A 493 -24.88 31.77 -7.06
C ASP A 493 -23.39 31.89 -6.76
N GLU A 494 -22.71 30.75 -6.63
CA GLU A 494 -21.28 30.64 -6.35
C GLU A 494 -20.39 30.68 -7.61
N ASN A 495 -20.99 30.84 -8.80
CA ASN A 495 -20.30 30.93 -10.10
C ASN A 495 -19.28 29.80 -10.36
N TYR A 496 -19.57 28.57 -9.92
CA TYR A 496 -18.65 27.43 -10.02
C TYR A 496 -18.22 27.08 -11.46
N ALA A 497 -19.04 27.43 -12.45
CA ALA A 497 -18.75 27.23 -13.86
C ALA A 497 -17.64 28.13 -14.42
N GLU A 498 -17.39 29.31 -13.81
CA GLU A 498 -16.58 30.37 -14.41
C GLU A 498 -15.16 29.91 -14.76
N ARG A 499 -14.51 29.18 -13.85
CA ARG A 499 -13.14 28.66 -14.05
C ARG A 499 -13.00 27.64 -15.19
N PHE A 500 -14.11 27.14 -15.72
CA PHE A 500 -14.14 26.12 -16.77
C PHE A 500 -14.52 26.67 -18.14
N LYS A 501 -15.03 27.91 -18.24
CA LYS A 501 -15.43 28.53 -19.52
C LYS A 501 -14.29 28.66 -20.54
N ILE A 502 -13.04 28.72 -20.08
CA ILE A 502 -11.86 28.74 -20.96
C ILE A 502 -11.52 27.37 -21.55
N LYS A 503 -12.17 26.29 -21.09
CA LYS A 503 -12.01 24.96 -21.66
C LYS A 503 -13.01 24.80 -22.80
N ASP A 504 -12.54 24.32 -23.94
CA ASP A 504 -13.38 23.98 -25.10
C ASP A 504 -14.19 22.70 -24.84
N LYS A 505 -15.10 22.76 -23.85
CA LYS A 505 -15.92 21.66 -23.36
C LYS A 505 -17.29 22.18 -22.96
N LYS A 506 -18.34 21.41 -23.23
CA LYS A 506 -19.69 21.78 -22.76
C LYS A 506 -19.78 21.70 -21.26
N LEU A 507 -20.41 22.69 -20.64
CA LEU A 507 -20.61 22.72 -19.20
C LEU A 507 -22.04 22.27 -18.88
N VAL A 508 -22.17 21.35 -17.93
CA VAL A 508 -23.46 20.81 -17.49
C VAL A 508 -23.53 20.90 -15.97
N LEU A 509 -24.50 21.63 -15.47
CA LEU A 509 -24.75 21.81 -14.04
C LEU A 509 -25.78 20.78 -13.59
N ILE A 510 -25.53 20.08 -12.49
CA ILE A 510 -26.40 19.03 -11.96
C ILE A 510 -26.63 19.24 -10.47
N GLY A 511 -27.86 19.55 -10.10
CA GLY A 511 -28.32 19.50 -8.72
C GLY A 511 -28.92 18.13 -8.41
N ILE A 512 -28.48 17.46 -7.33
CA ILE A 512 -28.98 16.14 -6.93
C ILE A 512 -29.49 16.19 -5.49
N ASN A 513 -30.73 15.73 -5.27
CA ASN A 513 -31.31 15.61 -3.95
C ASN A 513 -31.54 14.14 -3.56
N PHE A 514 -31.06 13.75 -2.37
CA PHE A 514 -31.23 12.41 -1.82
C PHE A 514 -32.37 12.36 -0.80
N ASP A 515 -33.21 11.33 -0.88
CA ASP A 515 -34.16 10.97 0.18
C ASP A 515 -33.48 9.97 1.12
N THR A 516 -33.19 10.42 2.34
CA THR A 516 -32.47 9.58 3.31
C THR A 516 -33.33 8.47 3.89
N GLY A 517 -34.67 8.60 3.85
CA GLY A 517 -35.59 7.55 4.27
C GLY A 517 -35.64 6.41 3.25
N LYS A 518 -35.66 6.76 1.95
CA LYS A 518 -35.60 5.80 0.83
C LYS A 518 -34.18 5.35 0.47
N ARG A 519 -33.17 5.99 1.03
CA ARG A 519 -31.74 5.75 0.76
C ARG A 519 -31.36 5.89 -0.70
N ASN A 520 -32.01 6.80 -1.41
CA ASN A 520 -31.88 6.91 -2.86
C ASN A 520 -32.02 8.36 -3.34
N ILE A 521 -31.65 8.61 -4.59
CA ILE A 521 -31.87 9.87 -5.29
C ILE A 521 -33.38 10.09 -5.44
N LYS A 522 -33.88 11.21 -4.93
CA LYS A 522 -35.28 11.62 -5.01
C LYS A 522 -35.56 12.34 -6.33
N ASP A 523 -34.81 13.40 -6.59
CA ASP A 523 -34.99 14.32 -7.71
C ASP A 523 -33.65 14.92 -8.14
N ILE A 524 -33.60 15.38 -9.41
CA ILE A 524 -32.40 15.92 -10.06
C ILE A 524 -32.82 17.09 -10.95
N LYS A 525 -31.97 18.11 -11.02
CA LYS A 525 -32.08 19.24 -11.95
C LYS A 525 -30.81 19.34 -12.78
N ILE A 526 -30.97 19.55 -14.08
CA ILE A 526 -29.87 19.63 -15.05
C ILE A 526 -30.03 20.91 -15.86
N GLU A 527 -28.92 21.62 -16.04
CA GLU A 527 -28.84 22.78 -16.93
C GLU A 527 -27.56 22.70 -17.77
N GLU A 528 -27.69 22.81 -19.09
CA GLU A 528 -26.55 22.99 -19.98
C GLU A 528 -26.28 24.48 -20.15
N ILE A 529 -25.03 24.89 -20.04
CA ILE A 529 -24.59 26.26 -20.31
C ILE A 529 -23.54 26.23 -21.43
N ASP A 530 -23.66 27.20 -22.32
CA ASP A 530 -22.80 27.34 -23.51
C ASP A 530 -21.42 27.90 -23.19
#